data_AF-A0A8S0Z184-F1
#
_entry.id   AF-A0A8S0Z184-F1
#
_cell.length_a   1.000
_cell.length_b   1.000
_cell.length_c   1.000
_cell.angle_alpha   90.00
_cell.angle_beta   90.00
_cell.angle_gamma   90.00
#
_symmetry.space_group_name_H-M   'P 1'
#
loop_
_entity.id
_entity.type
_entity.pdbx_description
1 polymer ?
#
loop_
_entity_poly.entity_id
_entity_poly.type
_entity_poly.pdbx_seq_one_letter_code
_entity_poly.pdbx_strand_id
1 'polypeptide(L)'
;MLGNAIFVFFHILLAVNIRINWACPLNVQAEMKAAYKSGEIPDQSAPITLEKIKTKLKQSEIFDWQDPTLTDREKKEMGKLFDAVEIMTTSRNRQPSNVQTMFSSLRLVERVVKKQLKEGQISEALASKFNWDKVTKRVRRDKPTYIFDKTTNMRMFNTRQ
;
A
#
# COMPACT_ATOMS: atom_id res chain seq x y z
N MET A 1 -27.09 -58.56 -9.48
CA MET A 1 -26.06 -57.81 -8.74
C MET A 1 -25.24 -56.82 -9.60
N LEU A 2 -25.66 -56.49 -10.84
CA LEU A 2 -24.90 -55.60 -11.73
C LEU A 2 -25.26 -54.10 -11.56
N GLY A 3 -26.50 -53.79 -11.16
CA GLY A 3 -26.98 -52.41 -11.02
C GLY A 3 -26.32 -51.62 -9.88
N ASN A 4 -26.00 -52.27 -8.76
CA ASN A 4 -25.37 -51.60 -7.60
C ASN A 4 -23.93 -51.18 -7.89
N ALA A 5 -23.19 -51.93 -8.71
CA ALA A 5 -21.82 -51.59 -9.08
C ALA A 5 -21.76 -50.33 -9.96
N ILE A 6 -22.71 -50.20 -10.90
CA ILE A 6 -22.80 -49.03 -11.79
C ILE A 6 -23.15 -47.77 -11.00
N PHE A 7 -24.05 -47.88 -10.02
CA PHE A 7 -24.45 -46.75 -9.17
C PHE A 7 -23.31 -46.25 -8.29
N VAL A 8 -22.53 -47.18 -7.71
CA VAL A 8 -21.32 -46.86 -6.93
C VAL A 8 -20.28 -46.19 -7.82
N PHE A 9 -20.07 -46.68 -9.04
CA PHE A 9 -19.10 -46.09 -9.97
C PHE A 9 -19.48 -44.66 -10.36
N PHE A 10 -20.78 -44.40 -10.58
CA PHE A 10 -21.28 -43.06 -10.89
C PHE A 10 -21.08 -42.10 -9.72
N HIS A 11 -21.30 -42.54 -8.48
CA HIS A 11 -21.05 -41.74 -7.29
C HIS A 11 -19.55 -41.45 -7.06
N ILE A 12 -18.67 -42.40 -7.36
CA ILE A 12 -17.21 -42.17 -7.30
C ILE A 12 -16.80 -41.13 -8.34
N LEU A 13 -17.29 -41.23 -9.57
CA LEU A 13 -17.01 -40.24 -10.62
C LEU A 13 -17.54 -38.85 -10.25
N LEU A 14 -18.75 -38.77 -9.69
CA LEU A 14 -19.32 -37.51 -9.21
C LEU A 14 -18.47 -36.90 -8.08
N ALA A 15 -18.05 -37.71 -7.10
CA ALA A 15 -17.23 -37.26 -5.98
C ALA A 15 -15.84 -36.77 -6.42
N VAL A 16 -15.20 -37.47 -7.37
CA VAL A 16 -13.92 -37.05 -7.95
C VAL A 16 -14.08 -35.75 -8.74
N ASN A 17 -15.14 -35.62 -9.55
CA ASN A 17 -15.37 -34.43 -10.36
C ASN A 17 -15.72 -33.21 -9.49
N ILE A 18 -16.49 -33.40 -8.41
CA ILE A 18 -16.73 -32.35 -7.41
C ILE A 18 -15.41 -31.97 -6.74
N ARG A 19 -14.57 -32.93 -6.33
CA ARG A 19 -13.27 -32.63 -5.70
C ARG A 19 -12.33 -31.87 -6.63
N ILE A 20 -12.30 -32.20 -7.92
CA ILE A 20 -11.47 -31.50 -8.91
C ILE A 20 -12.01 -30.09 -9.18
N ASN A 21 -13.34 -29.91 -9.29
CA ASN A 21 -13.95 -28.59 -9.51
C ASN A 21 -13.96 -27.70 -8.25
N TRP A 22 -13.95 -28.29 -7.06
CA TRP A 22 -13.89 -27.59 -5.76
C TRP A 22 -12.46 -27.46 -5.21
N ALA A 23 -11.47 -28.10 -5.85
CA ALA A 23 -10.07 -27.75 -5.68
C ALA A 23 -9.88 -26.37 -6.32
N CYS A 24 -10.31 -25.34 -5.57
CA CYS A 24 -9.97 -23.96 -5.81
C CYS A 24 -8.46 -23.94 -6.06
N PRO A 25 -7.97 -23.47 -7.22
CA PRO A 25 -6.54 -23.41 -7.45
C PRO A 25 -5.98 -22.57 -6.31
N LEU A 26 -5.24 -23.23 -5.42
CA LEU A 26 -4.56 -22.56 -4.31
C LEU A 26 -3.85 -21.38 -4.95
N ASN A 27 -4.14 -20.19 -4.43
CA ASN A 27 -4.05 -18.92 -5.13
C ASN A 27 -2.61 -18.44 -5.32
N VAL A 28 -1.68 -19.34 -5.60
CA VAL A 28 -0.25 -19.10 -5.82
C VAL A 28 -0.06 -18.12 -6.98
N GLN A 29 -0.95 -18.15 -8.00
CA GLN A 29 -0.89 -17.19 -9.11
C GLN A 29 -1.44 -15.79 -8.79
N ALA A 30 -2.50 -15.61 -7.98
CA ALA A 30 -2.90 -14.25 -7.62
C ALA A 30 -1.99 -13.65 -6.55
N GLU A 31 -1.41 -14.48 -5.66
CA GLU A 31 -0.36 -14.04 -4.75
C GLU A 31 0.91 -13.63 -5.51
N MET A 32 1.34 -14.39 -6.53
CA MET A 32 2.45 -13.99 -7.41
C MET A 32 2.14 -12.75 -8.27
N LYS A 33 0.94 -12.63 -8.83
CA LYS A 33 0.55 -11.47 -9.65
C LYS A 33 0.38 -10.20 -8.83
N ALA A 34 -0.02 -10.31 -7.56
CA ALA A 34 -0.05 -9.16 -6.65
C ALA A 34 1.36 -8.73 -6.21
N ALA A 35 2.27 -9.68 -6.01
CA ALA A 35 3.67 -9.40 -5.68
C ALA A 35 4.43 -8.72 -6.84
N TYR A 36 4.14 -9.07 -8.09
CA TYR A 36 4.84 -8.51 -9.26
C TYR A 36 4.43 -7.06 -9.63
N LYS A 37 3.39 -6.49 -9.01
CA LYS A 37 2.90 -5.14 -9.33
C LYS A 37 3.59 -4.02 -8.54
N SER A 38 4.35 -4.36 -7.50
CA SER A 38 5.16 -3.41 -6.76
C SER A 38 6.56 -3.97 -6.64
N GLY A 39 7.51 -3.46 -7.42
CA GLY A 39 8.95 -3.70 -7.21
C GLY A 39 9.49 -3.13 -5.90
N GLU A 40 8.63 -2.95 -4.89
CA GLU A 40 9.03 -2.75 -3.50
C GLU A 40 9.15 -4.14 -2.90
N ILE A 41 10.40 -4.56 -2.66
CA ILE A 41 10.69 -5.64 -1.72
C ILE A 41 9.83 -5.34 -0.48
N PRO A 42 8.95 -6.27 -0.03
CA PRO A 42 8.18 -6.05 1.19
C PRO A 42 9.19 -5.86 2.30
N ASP A 43 9.33 -4.62 2.74
CA ASP A 43 10.16 -4.29 3.89
C ASP A 43 9.45 -4.95 5.08
N GLN A 44 9.90 -6.16 5.43
CA GLN A 44 9.36 -6.98 6.51
C GLN A 44 9.57 -6.34 7.89
N SER A 45 9.96 -5.07 7.95
CA SER A 45 10.12 -4.36 9.21
C SER A 45 8.74 -4.04 9.80
N ALA A 46 8.47 -4.70 10.93
CA ALA A 46 7.53 -4.39 12.00
C ALA A 46 6.86 -2.99 11.96
N PRO A 47 5.62 -2.87 12.46
CA PRO A 47 4.64 -1.84 12.11
C PRO A 47 5.20 -0.42 12.01
N ILE A 48 4.67 0.35 11.06
CA ILE A 48 5.01 1.77 10.94
C ILE A 48 4.48 2.48 12.19
N THR A 49 5.40 3.05 12.97
CA THR A 49 5.07 3.85 14.16
C THR A 49 5.10 5.33 13.84
N LEU A 50 4.43 6.13 14.67
CA LEU A 50 4.47 7.60 14.57
C LEU A 50 5.92 8.13 14.62
N GLU A 51 6.76 7.57 15.48
CA GLU A 51 8.17 7.98 15.59
C GLU A 51 8.99 7.71 14.33
N LYS A 52 8.74 6.58 13.65
CA LYS A 52 9.33 6.32 12.32
C LYS A 52 8.86 7.38 11.32
N ILE A 53 7.58 7.76 11.35
CA ILE A 53 7.00 8.78 10.45
C ILE A 53 7.62 10.14 10.70
N LYS A 54 7.70 10.58 11.96
CA LYS A 54 8.41 11.80 12.35
C LYS A 54 9.83 11.76 11.80
N THR A 55 10.61 10.74 12.17
CA THR A 55 12.00 10.57 11.70
C THR A 55 12.14 10.71 10.19
N LYS A 56 11.24 10.12 9.41
CA LYS A 56 11.26 10.25 7.94
C LYS A 56 10.84 11.62 7.43
N LEU A 57 9.93 12.33 8.09
CA LEU A 57 9.59 13.72 7.73
C LEU A 57 10.82 14.63 7.84
N LYS A 58 11.62 14.48 8.89
CA LYS A 58 12.88 15.25 9.06
C LYS A 58 13.98 14.79 8.11
N GLN A 59 14.20 13.48 7.98
CA GLN A 59 15.21 12.94 7.05
C GLN A 59 14.93 13.31 5.59
N SER A 60 13.65 13.41 5.22
CA SER A 60 13.23 13.83 3.87
C SER A 60 13.11 15.35 3.75
N GLU A 61 13.47 16.08 4.80
CA GLU A 61 13.41 17.54 4.90
C GLU A 61 12.02 18.13 4.59
N ILE A 62 10.96 17.32 4.78
CA ILE A 62 9.56 17.71 4.60
C ILE A 62 9.13 18.60 5.75
N PHE A 63 9.48 18.22 6.98
CA PHE A 63 9.12 18.93 8.19
C PHE A 63 9.98 18.48 9.37
N ASP A 64 10.49 19.42 10.16
CA ASP A 64 11.18 19.15 11.42
C ASP A 64 10.27 19.47 12.61
N TRP A 65 9.84 18.44 13.33
CA TRP A 65 8.95 18.59 14.50
C TRP A 65 9.69 19.11 15.74
N GLN A 66 11.02 19.20 15.70
CA GLN A 66 11.86 19.75 16.77
C GLN A 66 12.41 21.13 16.44
N ASP A 67 11.92 21.75 15.36
CA ASP A 67 12.39 23.08 14.95
C ASP A 67 12.19 24.11 16.09
N PRO A 68 13.27 24.76 16.56
CA PRO A 68 13.18 25.76 17.63
C PRO A 68 12.37 27.00 17.23
N THR A 69 12.14 27.23 15.92
CA THR A 69 11.33 28.35 15.43
C THR A 69 9.82 28.12 15.55
N LEU A 70 9.39 26.93 16.01
CA LEU A 70 7.98 26.64 16.28
C LEU A 70 7.51 27.36 17.55
N THR A 71 6.45 28.15 17.40
CA THR A 71 5.76 28.81 18.52
C THR A 71 5.03 27.79 19.40
N ASP A 72 4.73 28.14 20.64
CA ASP A 72 4.00 27.25 21.55
C ASP A 72 2.59 26.89 21.05
N ARG A 73 1.96 27.80 20.30
CA ARG A 73 0.69 27.54 19.63
C ARG A 73 0.86 26.48 18.54
N GLU A 74 1.84 26.65 17.67
CA GLU A 74 2.14 25.69 16.60
C GLU A 74 2.52 24.32 17.17
N LYS A 75 3.27 24.27 18.27
CA LYS A 75 3.58 23.01 18.98
C LYS A 75 2.34 22.29 19.48
N LYS A 76 1.36 23.02 20.01
CA LYS A 76 0.06 22.45 20.44
C LYS A 76 -0.77 21.95 19.26
N GLU A 77 -0.85 22.73 18.18
CA GLU A 77 -1.53 22.34 16.93
C GLU A 77 -0.89 21.10 16.31
N MET A 78 0.44 21.05 16.29
CA MET A 78 1.24 19.91 15.83
C MET A 78 1.01 18.66 16.69
N GLY A 79 0.88 18.80 18.01
CA GLY A 79 0.51 17.69 18.91
C GLY A 79 -0.79 17.03 18.48
N LYS A 80 -1.87 17.82 18.32
CA LYS A 80 -3.18 17.33 17.85
C LYS A 80 -3.10 16.69 16.46
N LEU A 81 -2.28 17.25 15.58
CA LEU A 81 -2.05 16.71 14.25
C LEU A 81 -1.40 15.32 14.30
N PHE A 82 -0.38 15.15 15.14
CA PHE A 82 0.27 13.86 15.29
C PHE A 82 -0.58 12.82 16.03
N ASP A 83 -1.43 13.23 16.98
CA ASP A 83 -2.41 12.34 17.60
C ASP A 83 -3.37 11.76 16.55
N ALA A 84 -3.86 12.61 15.63
CA ALA A 84 -4.69 12.16 14.52
C ALA A 84 -3.94 11.21 13.57
N VAL A 85 -2.67 11.52 13.26
CA VAL A 85 -1.81 10.64 12.44
C VAL A 85 -1.58 9.30 13.14
N GLU A 86 -1.41 9.27 14.46
CA GLU A 86 -1.21 8.04 15.22
C GLU A 86 -2.44 7.12 15.15
N ILE A 87 -3.64 7.67 15.36
CA ILE A 87 -4.90 6.93 15.21
C ILE A 87 -5.04 6.34 13.79
N MET A 88 -4.72 7.13 12.77
CA MET A 88 -4.79 6.63 11.38
C MET A 88 -3.71 5.59 11.08
N THR A 89 -2.54 5.71 11.69
CA THR A 89 -1.42 4.77 11.53
C THR A 89 -1.72 3.44 12.23
N THR A 90 -2.28 3.47 13.44
CA THR A 90 -2.71 2.24 14.14
C THR A 90 -3.79 1.49 13.37
N SER A 91 -4.75 2.20 12.77
CA SER A 91 -5.73 1.62 11.85
C SER A 91 -5.05 0.96 10.65
N ARG A 92 -4.05 1.63 10.07
CA ARG A 92 -3.30 1.14 8.91
C ARG A 92 -2.45 -0.10 9.20
N ASN A 93 -1.91 -0.22 10.41
CA ASN A 93 -1.12 -1.40 10.81
C ASN A 93 -1.95 -2.70 10.83
N ARG A 94 -3.29 -2.62 10.71
CA ARG A 94 -4.19 -3.77 10.52
C ARG A 94 -4.32 -4.20 9.05
N GLN A 95 -3.83 -3.40 8.10
CA GLN A 95 -3.86 -3.72 6.67
C GLN A 95 -2.68 -4.63 6.29
N PRO A 96 -2.74 -5.38 5.19
CA PRO A 96 -1.63 -6.24 4.76
C PRO A 96 -0.35 -5.42 4.47
N SER A 97 0.81 -6.05 4.65
CA SER A 97 2.14 -5.40 4.61
C SER A 97 2.45 -4.71 3.28
N ASN A 98 1.90 -5.18 2.18
CA ASN A 98 1.98 -4.54 0.86
C ASN A 98 1.36 -3.14 0.79
N VAL A 99 0.52 -2.75 1.76
CA VAL A 99 -0.11 -1.41 1.88
C VAL A 99 0.58 -0.55 2.94
N GLN A 100 1.45 -1.14 3.76
CA GLN A 100 2.18 -0.48 4.85
C GLN A 100 3.56 0.02 4.38
N THR A 101 3.58 0.89 3.37
CA THR A 101 4.85 1.46 2.87
C THR A 101 5.12 2.83 3.46
N MET A 102 6.38 3.19 3.66
CA MET A 102 6.72 4.48 4.27
C MET A 102 6.26 5.68 3.44
N PHE A 103 6.38 5.59 2.12
CA PHE A 103 5.86 6.58 1.17
C PHE A 103 4.36 6.79 1.34
N SER A 104 3.62 5.70 1.49
CA SER A 104 2.19 5.74 1.66
C SER A 104 1.77 6.36 3.01
N SER A 105 2.60 6.23 4.05
CA SER A 105 2.43 6.89 5.35
C SER A 105 2.73 8.39 5.29
N LEU A 106 3.75 8.83 4.55
CA LEU A 106 3.98 10.27 4.32
C LEU A 106 2.80 10.92 3.58
N ARG A 107 2.23 10.23 2.58
CA ARG A 107 0.99 10.64 1.89
C ARG A 107 -0.25 10.68 2.80
N LEU A 108 -0.27 9.88 3.86
CA LEU A 108 -1.31 9.94 4.87
C LEU A 108 -1.19 11.26 5.65
N VAL A 109 0.02 11.59 6.12
CA VAL A 109 0.29 12.84 6.83
C VAL A 109 -0.09 14.05 5.98
N GLU A 110 0.31 14.09 4.71
CA GLU A 110 -0.08 15.16 3.76
C GLU A 110 -1.61 15.36 3.71
N ARG A 111 -2.37 14.25 3.64
CA ARG A 111 -3.84 14.31 3.61
C ARG A 111 -4.43 14.80 4.93
N VAL A 112 -3.87 14.37 6.07
CA VAL A 112 -4.30 14.81 7.40
C VAL A 112 -4.07 16.30 7.56
N VAL A 113 -2.88 16.79 7.22
CA VAL A 113 -2.53 18.22 7.29
C VAL A 113 -3.50 19.03 6.43
N LYS A 114 -3.73 18.63 5.17
CA LYS A 114 -4.66 19.33 4.28
C LYS A 114 -6.10 19.30 4.78
N LYS A 115 -6.54 18.20 5.40
CA LYS A 115 -7.88 18.08 5.97
C LYS A 115 -8.04 18.98 7.20
N GLN A 116 -7.11 18.92 8.14
CA GLN A 116 -7.14 19.73 9.35
C GLN A 116 -7.01 21.22 9.05
N LEU A 117 -6.26 21.60 8.01
CA LEU A 117 -6.19 22.99 7.56
C LEU A 117 -7.55 23.47 7.02
N LYS A 118 -8.21 22.66 6.18
CA LYS A 118 -9.56 22.98 5.68
C LYS A 118 -10.61 23.06 6.78
N GLU A 119 -10.46 22.25 7.82
CA GLU A 119 -11.34 22.24 8.99
C GLU A 119 -10.98 23.35 10.02
N GLY A 120 -9.95 24.15 9.77
CA GLY A 120 -9.50 25.21 10.68
C GLY A 120 -8.89 24.70 12.00
N GLN A 121 -8.51 23.43 12.06
CA GLN A 121 -7.92 22.80 13.26
C GLN A 121 -6.43 23.10 13.42
N ILE A 122 -5.74 23.45 12.32
CA ILE A 122 -4.36 23.92 12.31
C ILE A 122 -4.27 25.26 11.59
N SER A 123 -3.29 26.07 11.97
CA SER A 123 -3.00 27.34 11.33
C SER A 123 -2.35 27.17 9.95
N GLU A 124 -2.58 28.15 9.07
CA GLU A 124 -1.84 28.27 7.80
C GLU A 124 -0.34 28.41 8.03
N ALA A 125 0.06 29.09 9.12
CA ALA A 125 1.45 29.23 9.53
C ALA A 125 2.11 27.85 9.72
N LEU A 126 1.50 26.96 10.51
CA LEU A 126 2.01 25.61 10.70
C LEU A 126 1.99 24.80 9.39
N ALA A 127 0.90 24.88 8.62
CA ALA A 127 0.78 24.13 7.37
C ALA A 127 1.83 24.54 6.32
N SER A 128 2.19 25.82 6.26
CA SER A 128 3.19 26.37 5.34
C SER A 128 4.62 25.87 5.62
N LYS A 129 4.90 25.41 6.84
CA LYS A 129 6.21 24.84 7.23
C LYS A 129 6.46 23.44 6.64
N PHE A 130 5.44 22.80 6.05
CA PHE A 130 5.58 21.50 5.41
C PHE A 130 5.96 21.63 3.92
N ASN A 131 7.15 21.14 3.57
CA ASN A 131 7.67 21.12 2.20
C ASN A 131 7.20 19.88 1.43
N TRP A 132 5.94 19.87 1.02
CA TRP A 132 5.32 18.72 0.33
C TRP A 132 5.96 18.36 -1.02
N ASP A 133 6.64 19.31 -1.67
CA ASP A 133 7.33 19.06 -2.94
C ASP A 133 8.39 17.95 -2.82
N LYS A 134 8.99 17.80 -1.64
CA LYS A 134 10.00 16.77 -1.36
C LYS A 134 9.43 15.34 -1.25
N VAL A 135 8.11 15.20 -1.01
CA VAL A 135 7.41 13.90 -1.09
C VAL A 135 7.34 13.41 -2.54
N THR A 136 7.44 14.31 -3.51
CA THR A 136 7.10 14.04 -4.91
C THR A 136 8.33 13.88 -5.80
N LYS A 137 9.34 13.11 -5.37
CA LYS A 137 10.24 12.47 -6.34
C LYS A 137 9.48 11.35 -7.06
N ARG A 138 8.46 11.70 -7.84
CA ARG A 138 7.89 10.78 -8.83
C ARG A 138 9.02 10.48 -9.80
N VAL A 139 9.76 9.40 -9.57
CA VAL A 139 10.39 8.68 -10.68
C VAL A 139 9.23 8.35 -11.59
N ARG A 140 9.08 9.09 -12.69
CA ARG A 140 8.16 8.71 -13.76
C ARG A 140 8.64 7.32 -14.15
N ARG A 141 7.89 6.29 -13.75
CA ARG A 141 8.10 4.96 -14.28
C ARG A 141 7.93 5.13 -15.78
N ASP A 142 8.98 4.84 -16.54
CA ASP A 142 8.86 4.76 -17.98
C ASP A 142 7.70 3.82 -18.28
N LYS A 143 6.79 4.27 -19.13
CA LYS A 143 5.66 3.43 -19.52
C LYS A 143 6.28 2.18 -20.14
N PRO A 144 5.91 0.97 -19.70
CA PRO A 144 6.46 -0.25 -20.29
C PRO A 144 6.14 -0.24 -21.78
N THR A 145 7.17 -0.13 -22.60
CA THR A 145 7.04 -0.16 -24.06
C THR A 145 6.70 -1.58 -24.46
N TYR A 146 5.60 -1.75 -25.19
CA TYR A 146 5.20 -3.04 -25.74
C TYR A 146 5.17 -2.97 -27.26
N ILE A 147 5.44 -4.11 -27.89
CA ILE A 147 5.23 -4.34 -29.31
C ILE A 147 4.05 -5.32 -29.43
N PHE A 148 3.14 -5.07 -30.37
CA PHE A 148 2.05 -5.98 -30.64
C PHE A 148 2.50 -7.05 -31.63
N ASP A 149 2.50 -8.31 -31.22
CA ASP A 149 2.76 -9.42 -32.13
C ASP A 149 1.49 -9.77 -32.90
N LYS A 150 1.51 -9.54 -34.21
CA LYS A 150 0.38 -9.82 -35.11
C LYS A 150 0.11 -11.33 -35.27
N THR A 151 1.09 -12.17 -34.96
CA THR A 151 0.99 -13.62 -35.14
C THR A 151 0.23 -14.28 -34.00
N THR A 152 0.49 -13.84 -32.78
CA THR A 152 -0.13 -14.36 -31.56
C THR A 152 -1.22 -13.45 -31.01
N ASN A 153 -1.39 -12.24 -31.56
CA ASN A 153 -2.30 -11.20 -31.07
C ASN A 153 -2.00 -10.77 -29.62
N MET A 154 -0.74 -10.91 -29.19
CA MET A 154 -0.29 -10.66 -27.82
C MET A 154 0.57 -9.40 -27.73
N ARG A 155 0.52 -8.73 -26.57
CA ARG A 155 1.43 -7.63 -26.24
C ARG A 155 2.74 -8.20 -25.70
N MET A 156 3.82 -8.01 -26.44
CA MET A 156 5.17 -8.42 -26.05
C MET A 156 5.87 -7.24 -25.38
N PHE A 157 6.21 -7.39 -24.10
CA PHE A 157 6.99 -6.41 -23.35
C PHE A 157 8.48 -6.72 -23.52
N ASN A 158 9.30 -5.70 -23.78
CA ASN A 158 10.74 -5.89 -23.85
C ASN A 158 11.28 -6.09 -22.42
N THR A 159 11.70 -7.31 -22.09
CA THR A 159 12.20 -7.67 -20.75
C THR A 159 13.70 -7.43 -20.57
N ARG A 160 14.38 -6.82 -21.56
CA ARG A 160 15.78 -6.43 -21.42
C ARG A 160 15.87 -5.09 -20.68
N GLN A 161 15.91 -5.16 -19.35
CA GLN A 161 16.49 -4.14 -18.48
C GLN A 161 17.56 -4.79 -17.61
#